data_AF-A0A7G5DTU2-F1
#
_entry.id   AF-A0A7G5DTU2-F1
#
_cell.length_a   1.000
_cell.length_b   1.000
_cell.length_c   1.000
_cell.angle_alpha   90.00
_cell.angle_beta   90.00
_cell.angle_gamma   90.00
#
_symmetry.space_group_name_H-M   'P 1'
#
loop_
_entity.id
_entity.type
_entity.pdbx_description
1 polymer ?
#
loop_
_entity_poly.entity_id
_entity_poly.type
_entity_poly.pdbx_seq_one_letter_code
_entity_poly.pdbx_strand_id
1 'polypeptide(L)'
;MKPTIEELLLQIVSTVLIINQQGKWHAFVDLQGHVCAFCVRVCSADTNYQDTSHEVDRRTGYWHSEHQKQQACLSALTRTLTWLQGYLDMPATPTQEVAA
;
A
#
# COMPACT_ATOMS: atom_id res chain seq x y z
N MET A 1 17.80 -16.68 -2.07
CA MET A 1 16.58 -17.05 -2.83
C MET A 1 15.89 -15.78 -3.30
N LYS A 2 15.28 -15.77 -4.48
CA LYS A 2 14.35 -14.69 -4.86
C LYS A 2 13.00 -14.97 -4.17
N PRO A 3 12.33 -13.96 -3.60
CA PRO A 3 11.05 -14.17 -2.94
C PRO A 3 9.98 -14.56 -3.96
N THR A 4 9.02 -15.39 -3.54
CA THR A 4 7.83 -15.72 -4.35
C THR A 4 6.83 -14.57 -4.33
N ILE A 5 5.81 -14.65 -5.19
CA ILE A 5 4.71 -13.67 -5.22
C ILE A 5 3.95 -13.71 -3.90
N GLU A 6 3.68 -14.91 -3.38
CA GLU A 6 2.99 -15.15 -2.12
C GLU A 6 3.76 -14.58 -0.93
N GLU A 7 5.08 -14.78 -0.89
CA GLU A 7 5.96 -14.21 0.14
C GLU A 7 5.94 -12.68 0.11
N LEU A 8 5.95 -12.06 -1.08
CA LEU A 8 5.86 -10.61 -1.21
C LEU A 8 4.48 -10.08 -0.80
N LEU A 9 3.40 -10.78 -1.15
CA LEU A 9 2.05 -10.42 -0.73
C LEU A 9 1.90 -10.49 0.80
N LEU A 10 2.42 -11.55 1.43
CA LEU A 10 2.44 -11.69 2.89
C LEU A 10 3.24 -10.57 3.56
N GLN A 11 4.39 -10.19 2.99
CA GLN A 11 5.17 -9.06 3.49
C GLN A 11 4.41 -7.74 3.36
N ILE A 12 3.75 -7.49 2.22
CA ILE A 12 2.92 -6.29 2.01
C ILE A 12 1.79 -6.22 3.06
N VAL A 13 1.03 -7.31 3.25
CA VAL A 13 -0.04 -7.36 4.26
C VAL A 13 0.52 -7.13 5.66
N SER A 14 1.63 -7.77 6.00
CA SER A 14 2.27 -7.59 7.31
C SER A 14 2.74 -6.15 7.52
N THR A 15 3.36 -5.52 6.52
CA THR A 15 3.79 -4.13 6.61
C THR A 15 2.60 -3.18 6.77
N VAL A 16 1.49 -3.41 6.07
CA VAL A 16 0.25 -2.65 6.25
C VAL A 16 -0.26 -2.74 7.68
N LEU A 17 -0.27 -3.94 8.28
CA LEU A 17 -0.66 -4.12 9.68
C LEU A 17 0.27 -3.37 10.64
N ILE A 18 1.59 -3.39 10.40
CA ILE A 18 2.56 -2.65 11.22
C ILE A 18 2.34 -1.14 11.09
N ILE A 19 2.13 -0.62 9.88
CA ILE A 19 1.83 0.81 9.65
C ILE A 19 0.59 1.22 10.45
N ASN A 20 -0.48 0.42 10.38
CA ASN A 20 -1.72 0.69 11.13
C ASN A 20 -1.50 0.68 12.65
N GLN A 21 -0.63 -0.19 13.16
CA GLN A 21 -0.30 -0.24 14.60
C GLN A 21 0.43 1.01 15.10
N GLN A 22 1.08 1.78 14.22
CA GLN A 22 1.74 3.03 14.61
C GLN A 22 0.74 4.14 14.96
N GLY A 23 -0.52 4.02 14.55
CA GLY A 23 -1.57 5.02 14.80
C GLY A 23 -1.37 6.35 14.07
N LYS A 24 -0.39 6.42 13.15
CA LYS A 24 -0.06 7.62 12.35
C LYS A 24 -0.74 7.64 10.99
N TRP A 25 -1.00 6.45 10.45
CA TRP A 25 -1.48 6.23 9.10
C TRP A 25 -2.56 5.15 9.12
N HIS A 26 -3.47 5.24 8.17
CA HIS A 26 -4.36 4.16 7.79
C HIS A 26 -3.93 3.59 6.45
N ALA A 27 -3.57 2.31 6.44
CA ALA A 27 -3.15 1.56 5.27
C ALA A 27 -4.14 0.43 4.98
N PHE A 28 -4.47 0.28 3.70
CA PHE A 28 -5.44 -0.71 3.19
C PHE A 28 -4.81 -1.54 2.08
N VAL A 29 -5.21 -2.81 1.99
CA VAL A 29 -4.86 -3.74 0.91
C VAL A 29 -6.13 -4.33 0.32
N ASP A 30 -6.29 -4.21 -0.99
CA ASP A 30 -7.32 -4.90 -1.77
C ASP A 30 -6.64 -5.88 -2.73
N LEU A 31 -7.04 -7.16 -2.66
CA LEU A 31 -6.54 -8.23 -3.52
C LEU A 31 -7.71 -8.84 -4.29
N GLN A 32 -7.63 -8.79 -5.62
CA GLN A 32 -8.66 -9.32 -6.50
C GLN A 32 -8.09 -10.47 -7.33
N GLY A 33 -8.31 -11.70 -6.86
CA GLY A 33 -7.74 -12.90 -7.49
C GLY A 33 -8.22 -13.16 -8.93
N HIS A 34 -9.50 -12.89 -9.22
CA HIS A 34 -10.10 -13.18 -10.53
C HIS A 34 -9.59 -12.28 -11.67
N VAL A 35 -9.15 -11.06 -11.35
CA VAL A 35 -8.52 -10.09 -12.29
C VAL A 35 -7.04 -9.91 -12.03
N CYS A 36 -6.44 -10.73 -11.15
CA CYS A 36 -5.03 -10.65 -10.83
C CYS A 36 -4.57 -9.22 -10.48
N ALA A 37 -5.36 -8.52 -9.66
CA ALA A 37 -5.11 -7.13 -9.32
C ALA A 37 -4.82 -6.96 -7.83
N PHE A 38 -3.96 -6.00 -7.53
CA PHE A 38 -3.75 -5.53 -6.16
C PHE A 38 -3.81 -4.01 -6.10
N CYS A 39 -4.30 -3.50 -4.98
CA CYS A 39 -4.31 -2.09 -4.66
C CYS A 39 -3.87 -1.92 -3.21
N VAL A 40 -2.99 -0.96 -2.97
CA VAL A 40 -2.63 -0.50 -1.64
C VAL A 40 -2.93 0.99 -1.56
N ARG A 41 -3.54 1.41 -0.45
CA ARG A 41 -3.91 2.80 -0.18
C ARG A 41 -3.38 3.19 1.18
N VAL A 42 -2.82 4.39 1.31
CA VAL A 42 -2.38 4.97 2.59
C VAL A 42 -2.91 6.39 2.72
N CYS A 43 -3.47 6.72 3.88
CA CYS A 43 -3.92 8.07 4.23
C CYS A 43 -3.57 8.38 5.70
N SER A 44 -3.62 9.65 6.09
CA SER A 44 -3.37 10.07 7.49
C SER A 44 -4.34 9.39 8.45
N ALA A 45 -3.91 9.12 9.69
CA ALA A 45 -4.82 8.62 10.73
C ALA A 45 -5.97 9.60 11.05
N ASP A 46 -5.76 10.90 10.82
CA ASP A 46 -6.78 11.94 11.06
C ASP A 46 -7.73 12.13 9.87
N THR A 47 -7.65 11.27 8.85
CA THR A 47 -8.46 11.38 7.64
C THR A 47 -9.96 11.27 7.95
N ASN A 48 -10.72 12.31 7.61
CA ASN A 48 -12.19 12.26 7.64
C ASN A 48 -12.72 11.52 6.40
N TYR A 49 -13.11 10.25 6.57
CA TYR A 49 -13.65 9.43 5.48
C TYR A 49 -15.00 9.89 4.92
N GLN A 50 -15.71 10.80 5.60
CA GLN A 50 -16.95 11.38 5.06
C GLN A 50 -16.67 12.50 4.06
N ASP A 51 -15.47 13.07 4.08
CA ASP A 51 -15.03 14.03 3.09
C ASP A 51 -14.54 13.28 1.84
N THR A 52 -15.11 13.61 0.67
CA THR A 52 -14.73 12.97 -0.59
C THR A 52 -13.45 13.55 -1.21
N SER A 53 -12.89 14.61 -0.63
CA SER A 53 -11.72 15.33 -1.15
C SER A 53 -10.38 14.94 -0.51
N HIS A 54 -10.36 14.00 0.43
CA HIS A 54 -9.13 13.65 1.15
C HIS A 54 -8.07 13.01 0.24
N GLU A 55 -6.81 13.36 0.48
CA GLU A 55 -5.67 12.84 -0.27
C GLU A 55 -5.37 11.39 0.15
N VAL A 56 -5.39 10.49 -0.83
CA VAL A 56 -5.04 9.07 -0.65
C VAL A 56 -3.88 8.76 -1.58
N ASP A 57 -2.72 8.42 -1.00
CA ASP A 57 -1.64 7.88 -1.81
C ASP A 57 -1.95 6.41 -2.12
N ARG A 58 -1.80 6.03 -3.40
CA ARG A 58 -2.28 4.75 -3.91
C ARG A 58 -1.29 4.11 -4.87
N ARG A 59 -1.13 2.79 -4.72
CA ARG A 59 -0.37 1.93 -5.63
C ARG A 59 -1.28 0.80 -6.10
N THR A 60 -1.52 0.76 -7.41
CA THR A 60 -2.25 -0.32 -8.07
C THR A 60 -1.32 -1.09 -8.99
N GLY A 61 -1.51 -2.41 -9.08
CA GLY A 61 -0.88 -3.21 -10.12
C GLY A 61 -1.74 -4.39 -10.53
N TYR A 62 -1.43 -4.92 -11.72
CA TYR A 62 -2.18 -5.98 -12.38
C TYR A 62 -1.20 -7.05 -12.91
N TRP A 63 -1.59 -8.33 -12.88
CA TRP A 63 -0.78 -9.45 -13.37
C TRP A 63 -1.58 -10.48 -14.22
N HIS A 64 -2.02 -10.14 -15.42
CA HIS A 64 -2.72 -11.08 -16.33
C HIS A 64 -1.76 -11.88 -17.25
N SER A 65 -1.54 -13.21 -17.11
CA SER A 65 -0.98 -14.30 -18.01
C SER A 65 -0.09 -13.98 -19.26
N GLU A 66 1.05 -14.57 -19.63
CA GLU A 66 1.86 -15.75 -19.24
C GLU A 66 3.38 -15.41 -19.32
N HIS A 67 4.20 -16.04 -18.50
CA HIS A 67 5.69 -16.04 -18.44
C HIS A 67 6.49 -14.72 -18.33
N GLN A 68 6.31 -13.70 -19.18
CA GLN A 68 7.00 -12.39 -19.00
C GLN A 68 6.46 -11.60 -17.78
N LYS A 69 5.36 -12.07 -17.21
CA LYS A 69 4.55 -11.33 -16.23
C LYS A 69 4.82 -11.70 -14.78
N GLN A 70 5.48 -12.83 -14.51
CA GLN A 70 5.91 -13.15 -13.15
C GLN A 70 6.97 -12.16 -12.68
N GLN A 71 7.97 -11.85 -13.51
CA GLN A 71 8.97 -10.84 -13.19
C GLN A 71 8.36 -9.44 -13.07
N ALA A 72 7.37 -9.10 -13.90
CA ALA A 72 6.65 -7.82 -13.80
C ALA A 72 5.83 -7.74 -12.50
N CYS A 73 5.12 -8.81 -12.14
CA CYS A 73 4.38 -8.92 -10.88
C CYS A 73 5.31 -8.81 -9.67
N LEU A 74 6.39 -9.60 -9.63
CA LEU A 74 7.43 -9.50 -8.61
C LEU A 74 7.97 -8.07 -8.51
N SER A 75 8.29 -7.43 -9.64
CA SER A 75 8.78 -6.05 -9.65
C SER A 75 7.74 -5.06 -9.09
N ALA A 76 6.46 -5.22 -9.44
CA ALA A 76 5.39 -4.35 -8.95
C ALA A 76 5.17 -4.52 -7.44
N LEU A 77 5.15 -5.77 -6.96
CA LEU A 77 5.03 -6.08 -5.53
C LEU A 77 6.24 -5.60 -4.74
N THR A 78 7.47 -5.81 -5.23
CA THR A 78 8.69 -5.27 -4.60
C THR A 78 8.64 -3.75 -4.51
N ARG A 79 8.28 -3.04 -5.59
CA ARG A 79 8.16 -1.57 -5.55
C ARG A 79 7.10 -1.11 -4.56
N THR A 80 5.98 -1.82 -4.47
CA THR A 80 4.90 -1.51 -3.52
C THR A 80 5.37 -1.72 -2.08
N LEU A 81 6.08 -2.83 -1.82
CA LEU A 81 6.66 -3.10 -0.51
C LEU A 81 7.68 -2.03 -0.11
N THR A 82 8.59 -1.64 -1.01
CA THR A 82 9.55 -0.56 -0.76
C THR A 82 8.86 0.77 -0.49
N TRP A 83 7.81 1.10 -1.24
CA TRP A 83 7.01 2.32 -1.00
C TRP A 83 6.32 2.28 0.37
N LEU A 84 5.70 1.14 0.75
CA LEU A 84 5.11 0.95 2.08
C LEU A 84 6.13 1.07 3.21
N GLN A 85 7.31 0.49 3.04
CA GLN A 85 8.39 0.58 4.03
C GLN A 85 8.81 2.03 4.31
N GLY A 86 8.66 2.94 3.33
CA GLY A 86 8.88 4.37 3.52
C GLY A 86 7.95 4.99 4.58
N TYR A 87 6.75 4.45 4.77
CA TYR A 87 5.81 4.95 5.79
C TYR A 87 6.13 4.48 7.21
N LEU A 88 6.99 3.47 7.37
CA LEU A 88 7.37 2.98 8.70
C LEU A 88 8.16 4.04 9.49
N ASP A 89 8.98 4.82 8.79
CA ASP A 89 9.83 5.85 9.40
C ASP A 89 9.30 7.27 9.15
N MET A 90 8.28 7.44 8.31
CA MET A 90 7.73 8.75 7.98
C MET A 90 6.93 9.33 9.16
N PRO A 91 7.24 10.57 9.61
CA PRO A 91 6.40 11.24 10.60
C PRO A 91 5.02 11.51 9.99
N ALA A 92 3.96 11.33 10.79
CA ALA A 92 2.62 11.77 10.39
C ALA A 92 2.72 13.25 10.04
N THR A 93 2.34 13.64 8.83
CA THR A 93 2.28 15.06 8.49
C THR A 93 1.21 15.67 9.37
N PRO A 94 1.52 16.63 10.25
CA PRO A 94 0.48 17.28 11.03
C PRO A 94 -0.46 17.95 10.02
N THR A 95 -1.74 17.59 10.11
CA THR A 95 -2.83 18.28 9.41
C THR A 95 -2.58 19.77 9.61
N GLN A 96 -2.38 20.51 8.51
CA GLN A 96 -2.31 21.96 8.57
C GLN A 96 -3.54 22.42 9.35
N GLU A 97 -3.32 23.00 10.53
CA GLU A 97 -4.30 23.88 11.15
C GLU A 97 -4.72 24.85 10.06
N VAL A 98 -5.94 24.69 9.56
CA VAL A 98 -6.58 25.72 8.75
C VAL A 98 -6.78 26.88 9.72
N ALA A 99 -5.80 27.76 9.74
CA ALA A 99 -5.88 29.04 10.42
C ALA A 99 -6.94 29.89 9.72
N ALA A 100 -7.78 30.52 10.55
CA ALA A 100 -8.81 31.54 10.30
C ALA A 100 -10.25 31.03 10.05
#